data_AF-A0A379VSG1-F1
#
_entry.id   AF-A0A379VSG1-F1
#
_cell.length_a   1.000
_cell.length_b   1.000
_cell.length_c   1.000
_cell.angle_alpha   90.00
_cell.angle_beta   90.00
_cell.angle_gamma   90.00
#
_symmetry.space_group_name_H-M   'P 1'
#
loop_
_entity.id
_entity.type
_entity.pdbx_description
1 polymer ?
#
loop_
_entity_poly.entity_id
_entity_poly.type
_entity_poly.pdbx_seq_one_letter_code
_entity_poly.pdbx_strand_id
1 'polypeptide(L)'
;MALTQGPVTGELPPALLPIEEHGMKLLVDIQGGHKTGYYLDQRDSRLATRRYVENQRVLNCFSYTGGFAVSALMGGCRQVVSVDTSQDALDIARQNVELNQLDLSKAEFVRG
;
A
#
# COMPACT_ATOMS: atom_id res chain seq x y z
N MET A 1 -20.08 21.29 17.01
CA MET A 1 -19.33 20.27 17.76
C MET A 1 -18.03 20.02 17.03
N ALA A 2 -16.90 19.96 17.75
CA ALA A 2 -15.64 19.52 17.14
C ALA A 2 -15.75 18.03 16.78
N LEU A 3 -15.19 17.65 15.63
CA LEU A 3 -15.04 16.23 15.30
C LEU A 3 -14.10 15.59 16.34
N THR A 4 -14.45 14.40 16.81
CA THR A 4 -13.64 13.62 17.74
C THR A 4 -13.38 12.25 17.13
N GLN A 5 -12.20 11.72 17.40
CA GLN A 5 -11.77 10.37 17.00
C GLN A 5 -11.04 9.73 18.17
N GLY A 6 -10.99 8.39 18.19
CA GLY A 6 -10.33 7.64 19.25
C GLY A 6 -10.92 6.25 19.45
N PRO A 7 -10.39 5.49 20.42
CA PRO A 7 -10.93 4.17 20.74
C PRO A 7 -12.37 4.29 21.28
N VAL A 8 -13.25 3.40 20.82
CA VAL A 8 -14.61 3.25 21.35
C VAL A 8 -14.62 2.23 22.50
N THR A 9 -13.93 1.11 22.33
CA THR A 9 -13.77 0.03 23.32
C THR A 9 -12.61 -0.88 22.91
N GLY A 10 -12.20 -1.80 23.79
CA GLY A 10 -11.17 -2.79 23.52
C GLY A 10 -9.75 -2.23 23.50
N GLU A 11 -8.84 -2.98 22.88
CA GLU A 11 -7.44 -2.62 22.75
C GLU A 11 -7.21 -1.63 21.60
N LEU A 12 -6.25 -0.73 21.78
CA LEU A 12 -5.83 0.20 20.73
C LEU A 12 -5.13 -0.59 19.61
N PRO A 13 -5.45 -0.36 18.33
CA PRO A 13 -4.77 -1.04 17.24
C PRO A 13 -3.28 -0.68 17.21
N PRO A 14 -2.40 -1.58 16.74
CA PRO A 14 -1.00 -1.25 16.54
C PRO A 14 -0.85 -0.13 15.52
N ALA A 15 0.32 0.52 15.49
CA ALA A 15 0.61 1.60 14.53
C ALA A 15 0.43 1.15 13.07
N LEU A 16 0.83 -0.10 12.76
CA LEU A 16 0.60 -0.74 11.48
C LEU A 16 0.02 -2.13 11.71
N LEU A 17 -1.19 -2.36 11.21
CA LEU A 17 -1.88 -3.64 11.26
C LEU A 17 -1.78 -4.34 9.89
N PRO A 18 -1.24 -5.57 9.79
CA PRO A 18 -1.30 -6.33 8.55
C PRO A 18 -2.71 -6.85 8.31
N ILE A 19 -3.25 -6.59 7.11
CA ILE A 19 -4.48 -7.18 6.58
C ILE A 19 -4.16 -7.98 5.31
N GLU A 20 -5.12 -8.77 4.83
CA GLU A 20 -4.96 -9.58 3.61
C GLU A 20 -6.12 -9.37 2.62
N GLU A 21 -5.79 -9.26 1.34
CA GLU A 21 -6.75 -9.32 0.23
C GLU A 21 -6.14 -10.06 -0.97
N HIS A 22 -6.86 -11.01 -1.56
CA HIS A 22 -6.41 -11.76 -2.75
C HIS A 22 -4.97 -12.32 -2.64
N GLY A 23 -4.63 -12.88 -1.47
CA GLY A 23 -3.30 -13.42 -1.17
C GLY A 23 -2.19 -12.37 -1.04
N MET A 24 -2.53 -11.09 -0.91
CA MET A 24 -1.61 -9.96 -0.73
C MET A 24 -1.80 -9.36 0.64
N LYS A 25 -0.69 -9.18 1.36
CA LYS A 25 -0.67 -8.54 2.67
C LYS A 25 -0.41 -7.04 2.54
N LEU A 26 -1.08 -6.24 3.35
CA LEU A 26 -0.92 -4.78 3.39
C LEU A 26 -0.95 -4.28 4.82
N LEU A 27 -0.05 -3.36 5.15
CA LEU A 27 -0.01 -2.63 6.41
C LEU A 27 -0.95 -1.43 6.35
N VAL A 28 -1.81 -1.30 7.36
CA VAL A 28 -2.76 -0.20 7.49
C VAL A 28 -2.59 0.49 8.84
N ASP A 29 -2.69 1.82 8.86
CA ASP A 29 -2.68 2.62 10.08
C ASP A 29 -4.11 3.05 10.40
N ILE A 30 -4.75 2.41 11.37
CA ILE A 30 -6.15 2.72 11.76
C ILE A 30 -6.26 4.07 12.47
N GLN A 31 -5.20 4.52 13.13
CA GLN A 31 -5.23 5.71 13.99
C GLN A 31 -4.94 6.99 13.20
N GLY A 32 -3.91 6.97 12.34
CA GLY A 32 -3.43 8.12 11.57
C GLY A 32 -3.57 8.01 10.06
N GLY A 33 -3.93 6.83 9.55
CA GLY A 33 -4.06 6.58 8.11
C GLY A 33 -5.27 7.26 7.47
N HIS A 34 -5.28 7.36 6.15
CA HIS A 34 -6.37 8.00 5.42
C HIS A 34 -7.71 7.26 5.62
N LYS A 35 -8.81 8.03 5.65
CA LYS A 35 -10.19 7.53 5.84
C LYS A 35 -10.35 6.80 7.18
N THR A 36 -10.42 5.47 7.13
CA THR A 36 -10.52 4.56 8.28
C THR A 36 -9.25 3.71 8.41
N GLY A 37 -8.15 4.22 7.84
CA GLY A 37 -6.81 3.64 7.84
C GLY A 37 -6.33 3.07 6.51
N TYR A 38 -7.23 2.88 5.53
CA TYR A 38 -6.87 2.45 4.18
C TYR A 38 -8.01 2.64 3.15
N TYR A 39 -7.68 2.51 1.86
CA TYR A 39 -8.61 2.55 0.74
C TYR A 39 -9.08 1.14 0.35
N LEU A 40 -10.04 0.58 1.10
CA LEU A 40 -10.63 -0.73 0.80
C LEU A 40 -11.49 -0.73 -0.48
N ASP A 41 -12.02 0.42 -0.88
CA ASP A 41 -12.79 0.63 -2.12
C ASP A 41 -11.97 0.33 -3.39
N GLN A 42 -10.64 0.39 -3.32
CA GLN A 42 -9.74 0.11 -4.45
C GLN A 42 -9.29 -1.36 -4.56
N ARG A 43 -9.87 -2.28 -3.77
CA ARG A 43 -9.51 -3.71 -3.78
C ARG A 43 -9.52 -4.32 -5.19
N ASP A 44 -10.63 -4.16 -5.91
CA ASP A 44 -10.79 -4.77 -7.24
C ASP A 44 -9.89 -4.09 -8.28
N SER A 45 -9.66 -2.79 -8.17
CA SER A 45 -8.72 -2.05 -9.01
C SER A 45 -7.29 -2.57 -8.84
N ARG A 46 -6.85 -2.79 -7.59
CA ARG A 46 -5.54 -3.38 -7.27
C ARG A 46 -5.41 -4.80 -7.83
N LEU A 47 -6.46 -5.62 -7.70
CA LEU A 47 -6.47 -6.94 -8.30
C LEU A 47 -6.39 -6.87 -9.83
N ALA A 48 -7.13 -5.96 -10.46
CA ALA A 48 -7.12 -5.78 -11.91
C ALA A 48 -5.75 -5.35 -12.44
N THR A 49 -5.00 -4.51 -11.71
CA THR A 49 -3.64 -4.11 -12.06
C THR A 49 -2.75 -5.29 -12.39
N ARG A 50 -2.87 -6.41 -11.65
CA ARG A 50 -2.05 -7.61 -11.88
C ARG A 50 -2.12 -8.14 -13.31
N ARG A 51 -3.27 -7.96 -13.98
CA ARG A 51 -3.51 -8.45 -15.35
C ARG A 51 -2.82 -7.62 -16.43
N TYR A 52 -2.40 -6.39 -16.13
CA TYR A 52 -1.90 -5.44 -17.13
C TYR A 52 -0.39 -5.24 -17.11
N VAL A 53 0.30 -5.82 -16.13
CA VAL A 53 1.66 -5.39 -15.76
C VAL A 53 2.75 -6.40 -16.08
N GLU A 54 2.42 -7.63 -16.49
CA GLU A 54 3.42 -8.69 -16.74
C GLU A 54 4.53 -8.19 -17.68
N ASN A 55 5.78 -8.21 -17.21
CA ASN A 55 6.97 -7.71 -17.91
C ASN A 55 6.97 -6.21 -18.29
N GLN A 56 6.00 -5.43 -17.82
CA GLN A 56 5.88 -3.99 -18.10
C GLN A 56 6.65 -3.14 -17.08
N ARG A 57 6.95 -1.89 -17.47
CA ARG A 57 7.43 -0.85 -16.56
C ARG A 57 6.22 -0.01 -16.11
N VAL A 58 6.03 0.11 -14.81
CA VAL A 58 4.85 0.72 -14.18
C VAL A 58 5.24 2.00 -13.47
N LEU A 59 4.43 3.05 -13.62
CA LEU A 59 4.49 4.27 -12.83
C LEU A 59 3.21 4.35 -11.98
N ASN A 60 3.38 4.45 -10.66
CA ASN A 60 2.31 4.59 -9.68
C ASN A 60 2.41 5.97 -9.03
N CYS A 61 1.59 6.91 -9.49
CA CYS A 61 1.55 8.28 -8.96
C CYS A 61 0.59 8.37 -7.76
N PHE A 62 0.93 9.23 -6.79
CA PHE A 62 0.16 9.38 -5.53
C PHE A 62 0.01 8.02 -4.83
N SER A 63 1.15 7.33 -4.74
CA SER A 63 1.23 5.90 -4.46
C SER A 63 0.77 5.50 -3.06
N TYR A 64 0.69 6.46 -2.13
CA TYR A 64 0.40 6.25 -0.72
C TYR A 64 1.25 5.09 -0.17
N THR A 65 0.67 4.17 0.58
CA THR A 65 1.35 3.00 1.15
C THR A 65 1.57 1.86 0.15
N GLY A 66 1.57 2.15 -1.17
CA GLY A 66 2.09 1.25 -2.18
C GLY A 66 1.19 0.09 -2.61
N GLY A 67 -0.11 0.12 -2.32
CA GLY A 67 -1.02 -0.99 -2.63
C GLY A 67 -1.01 -1.42 -4.11
N PHE A 68 -0.96 -0.46 -5.03
CA PHE A 68 -0.82 -0.74 -6.47
C PHE A 68 0.57 -1.23 -6.86
N ALA A 69 1.62 -0.82 -6.15
CA ALA A 69 2.99 -1.27 -6.41
C ALA A 69 3.18 -2.74 -6.02
N VAL A 70 2.69 -3.14 -4.85
CA VAL A 70 2.67 -4.55 -4.43
C VAL A 70 1.87 -5.38 -5.42
N SER A 71 0.70 -4.89 -5.83
CA SER A 71 -0.11 -5.55 -6.85
C SER A 71 0.64 -5.69 -8.17
N ALA A 72 1.34 -4.64 -8.62
CA ALA A 72 2.12 -4.68 -9.84
C ALA A 72 3.25 -5.73 -9.80
N LEU A 73 3.96 -5.81 -8.67
CA LEU A 73 5.01 -6.81 -8.44
C LEU A 73 4.46 -8.24 -8.41
N MET A 74 3.34 -8.47 -7.73
CA MET A 74 2.65 -9.77 -7.74
C MET A 74 2.12 -10.15 -9.13
N GLY A 75 1.82 -9.17 -9.98
CA GLY A 75 1.47 -9.37 -11.38
C GLY A 75 2.67 -9.57 -12.31
N GLY A 76 3.89 -9.62 -11.78
CA GLY A 76 5.09 -9.89 -12.57
C GLY A 76 5.62 -8.70 -13.37
N CYS A 77 5.42 -7.46 -12.89
CA CYS A 77 6.01 -6.30 -13.56
C CYS A 77 7.54 -6.37 -13.63
N ARG A 78 8.12 -5.78 -14.68
CA ARG A 78 9.58 -5.64 -14.83
C ARG A 78 10.15 -4.63 -13.83
N GLN A 79 9.43 -3.54 -13.60
CA GLN A 79 9.78 -2.50 -12.63
C GLN A 79 8.52 -1.70 -12.27
N VAL A 80 8.41 -1.25 -11.03
CA VAL A 80 7.43 -0.26 -10.59
C VAL A 80 8.12 0.92 -9.90
N VAL A 81 7.77 2.13 -10.31
CA VAL A 81 8.18 3.38 -9.66
C VAL A 81 6.98 3.97 -8.94
N SER A 82 7.08 4.15 -7.63
CA SER A 82 6.04 4.72 -6.78
C SER A 82 6.44 6.14 -6.37
N VAL A 83 5.57 7.11 -6.65
CA VAL A 83 5.81 8.52 -6.34
C VAL A 83 4.78 8.98 -5.31
N ASP A 84 5.23 9.60 -4.23
CA ASP A 84 4.37 10.23 -3.22
C ASP A 84 5.07 11.41 -2.54
N THR A 85 4.30 12.33 -1.97
CA THR A 85 4.86 13.47 -1.23
C THR A 85 5.27 13.07 0.19
N SER A 86 4.66 12.01 0.74
CA SER A 86 4.90 11.53 2.10
C SER A 86 6.00 10.47 2.15
N GLN A 87 7.10 10.77 2.85
CA GLN A 87 8.16 9.78 3.09
C GLN A 87 7.62 8.61 3.92
N ASP A 88 6.83 8.88 4.95
CA ASP A 88 6.24 7.84 5.80
C ASP A 88 5.37 6.86 4.98
N ALA A 89 4.63 7.38 4.00
CA ALA A 89 3.84 6.53 3.11
C ALA A 89 4.73 5.63 2.22
N LEU A 90 5.82 6.19 1.68
CA LEU A 90 6.79 5.45 0.87
C LEU A 90 7.56 4.39 1.70
N ASP A 91 7.84 4.68 2.97
CA ASP A 91 8.47 3.73 3.88
C ASP A 91 7.54 2.55 4.17
N ILE A 92 6.24 2.80 4.37
CA ILE A 92 5.22 1.74 4.49
C ILE A 92 5.08 0.98 3.16
N ALA A 93 5.14 1.67 2.02
CA ALA A 93 5.11 1.03 0.70
C ALA A 93 6.26 0.04 0.54
N ARG A 94 7.47 0.40 0.98
CA ARG A 94 8.63 -0.50 1.01
C ARG A 94 8.39 -1.71 1.92
N GLN A 95 7.91 -1.48 3.15
CA GLN A 95 7.58 -2.55 4.10
C GLN A 95 6.53 -3.51 3.52
N ASN A 96 5.55 -2.99 2.77
CA ASN A 96 4.54 -3.81 2.11
C ASN A 96 5.14 -4.73 1.02
N VAL A 97 6.16 -4.29 0.29
CA VAL A 97 6.90 -5.15 -0.66
C VAL A 97 7.63 -6.27 0.09
N GLU A 98 8.35 -5.91 1.17
CA GLU A 98 9.08 -6.87 2.02
C GLU A 98 8.15 -7.89 2.69
N LEU A 99 7.00 -7.45 3.19
CA LEU A 99 5.98 -8.27 3.84
C LEU A 99 5.45 -9.39 2.94
N ASN A 100 5.40 -9.15 1.63
CA ASN A 100 4.98 -10.12 0.62
C ASN A 100 6.15 -10.92 0.02
N GLN A 101 7.37 -10.75 0.53
CA GLN A 101 8.59 -11.42 0.03
C GLN A 101 8.83 -11.15 -1.46
N LEU A 102 8.51 -9.93 -1.91
CA LEU A 102 8.66 -9.51 -3.30
C LEU A 102 10.04 -8.89 -3.55
N ASP A 103 10.47 -8.92 -4.81
CA ASP A 103 11.78 -8.45 -5.22
C ASP A 103 11.88 -6.92 -5.18
N LEU A 104 12.53 -6.39 -4.14
CA LEU A 104 12.77 -4.96 -3.95
C LEU A 104 13.62 -4.34 -5.05
N SER A 105 14.45 -5.10 -5.77
CA SER A 105 15.27 -4.55 -6.87
C SER A 105 14.41 -4.04 -8.04
N LYS A 106 13.15 -4.48 -8.11
CA LYS A 106 12.16 -4.03 -9.12
C LYS A 106 11.32 -2.86 -8.65
N ALA A 107 11.48 -2.38 -7.41
CA ALA A 107 10.67 -1.32 -6.82
C ALA A 107 11.51 -0.06 -6.53
N GLU A 108 11.07 1.08 -7.04
CA GLU A 108 11.65 2.39 -6.76
C GLU A 108 10.62 3.26 -6.02
N PHE A 109 11.05 3.98 -5.00
CA PHE A 109 10.22 4.85 -4.17
C PHE A 109 10.78 6.26 -4.22
N VAL A 110 10.02 7.19 -4.81
CA VAL A 110 10.47 8.55 -5.10
C VAL A 110 9.60 9.52 -4.31
N ARG A 111 10.23 10.29 -3.43
CA ARG A 111 9.57 11.41 -2.78
C ARG A 111 9.60 12.63 -3.70
N GLY A 112 8.44 13.18 -4.05
CA GLY A 112 8.32 14.31 -4.99
C GLY A 112 7.06 15.11 -4.81
#